data_AF-A0A7X3HCQ6-F1
#
_entry.id   AF-A0A7X3HCQ6-F1
#
_cell.length_a   1.000
_cell.length_b   1.000
_cell.length_c   1.000
_cell.angle_alpha   90.00
_cell.angle_beta   90.00
_cell.angle_gamma   90.00
#
_symmetry.space_group_name_H-M   'P 1'
#
loop_
_entity.id
_entity.type
_entity.pdbx_description
1 polymer ?
#
loop_
_entity_poly.entity_id
_entity_poly.type
_entity_poly.pdbx_seq_one_letter_code
_entity_poly.pdbx_strand_id
1 'polypeptide(L)' 'MREPKLDLSLPKHLVDELEPRVKQEQHTDRPLLPPMFVEKPPEQSPYQLNGKLITNQREEDYWRSVEGAELQIEFKQ' A
#
# COMPACT_ATOMS: atom_id res chain seq x y z
N MET A 1 45.54 -32.23 -23.85
CA MET A 1 45.44 -30.80 -24.24
C MET A 1 45.83 -29.97 -23.03
N ARG A 2 46.72 -28.98 -23.16
CA ARG A 2 47.05 -28.05 -22.06
C ARG A 2 46.00 -26.94 -22.07
N GLU A 3 45.35 -26.68 -20.94
CA GLU A 3 44.43 -25.55 -20.81
C GLU A 3 45.23 -24.25 -20.89
N PRO A 4 44.81 -23.28 -21.73
CA PRO A 4 45.46 -21.98 -21.75
C PRO A 4 45.23 -21.30 -20.40
N LYS A 5 46.32 -20.85 -19.77
CA LYS A 5 46.27 -20.13 -18.50
C LYS A 5 45.68 -18.74 -18.75
N LEU A 6 44.37 -18.63 -18.62
CA LEU A 6 43.63 -17.38 -18.71
C LEU A 6 43.82 -16.62 -17.39
N ASP A 7 44.33 -15.40 -17.48
CA ASP A 7 44.42 -14.50 -16.33
C ASP A 7 43.10 -13.72 -16.19
N LEU A 8 42.44 -13.89 -15.05
CA LEU A 8 41.16 -13.26 -14.70
C LEU A 8 41.33 -12.08 -13.74
N SER A 9 42.55 -11.55 -13.61
CA SER A 9 42.85 -10.41 -12.75
C SER A 9 42.17 -9.14 -13.27
N LEU A 10 41.47 -8.44 -12.38
CA LEU A 10 40.84 -7.17 -12.71
C LEU A 10 41.89 -6.04 -12.76
N PRO A 11 41.90 -5.21 -13.83
CA PRO A 11 42.73 -4.01 -13.88
C PRO A 11 42.48 -3.06 -12.70
N LYS A 12 43.55 -2.49 -12.14
CA LYS A 12 43.50 -1.67 -10.93
C LYS A 12 42.51 -0.50 -11.02
N HIS A 13 42.46 0.19 -12.16
CA HIS A 13 41.52 1.30 -12.38
C HIS A 13 40.05 0.87 -12.27
N LEU A 14 39.72 -0.37 -12.63
CA LEU A 14 38.35 -0.89 -12.49
C LEU A 14 38.02 -1.30 -11.06
N VAL A 15 39.02 -1.57 -10.22
CA VAL A 15 38.85 -1.81 -8.79
C VAL A 15 38.48 -0.51 -8.07
N ASP A 16 39.07 0.61 -8.48
CA ASP A 16 38.81 1.93 -7.91
C ASP A 16 37.38 2.43 -8.22
N GLU A 17 36.85 2.05 -9.39
CA GLU A 17 35.47 2.34 -9.82
C GLU A 17 34.44 1.35 -9.24
N LEU A 18 34.89 0.33 -8.54
CA LEU A 18 34.06 -0.74 -8.00
C LEU A 18 33.39 -0.28 -6.71
N GLU A 19 32.30 0.46 -6.86
CA GLU A 19 31.45 0.81 -5.72
C GLU A 19 30.77 -0.48 -5.19
N PRO A 20 30.83 -0.75 -3.87
CA PRO A 20 30.02 -1.82 -3.30
C PRO A 20 28.56 -1.53 -3.63
N ARG A 21 27.86 -2.49 -4.28
CA ARG A 21 26.40 -2.47 -4.51
C ARG A 21 25.61 -2.64 -3.21
N VAL A 22 25.97 -1.89 -2.20
CA VAL A 22 25.19 -1.68 -0.99
C VAL A 22 24.74 -0.24 -1.01
N LYS A 23 24.01 0.14 -2.07
CA LYS A 23 22.85 0.99 -1.83
C LYS A 23 21.86 0.09 -1.09
N GLN A 24 22.10 -0.11 0.21
CA GLN A 24 20.98 -0.15 1.12
C GLN A 24 20.30 1.18 0.84
N GLU A 25 19.26 1.13 0.00
CA GLU A 25 18.23 2.15 0.00
C GLU A 25 17.98 2.36 1.49
N GLN A 26 18.45 3.49 2.00
CA GLN A 26 18.10 3.93 3.33
C GLN A 26 16.59 4.03 3.21
N HIS A 27 15.90 2.96 3.58
CA HIS A 27 14.46 2.90 3.60
C HIS A 27 14.14 3.96 4.63
N THR A 28 13.94 5.19 4.16
CA THR A 28 13.36 6.27 4.92
C THR A 28 12.21 5.63 5.66
N ASP A 29 12.23 5.73 7.00
CA ASP A 29 11.24 5.17 7.92
C ASP A 29 9.87 5.78 7.62
N ARG A 30 9.31 5.47 6.46
CA ARG A 30 7.94 5.76 6.10
C ARG A 30 7.15 4.67 6.79
N PRO A 31 6.28 5.04 7.74
CA PRO A 31 5.46 4.05 8.41
C PRO A 31 4.65 3.30 7.34
N LEU A 32 4.61 1.97 7.45
CA LEU A 32 3.82 1.11 6.57
C LEU A 32 2.32 1.43 6.63
N LEU A 33 1.90 2.06 7.74
CA LEU A 33 0.52 2.37 8.02
C LEU A 33 0.29 3.88 7.91
N PRO A 34 -0.83 4.29 7.29
CA PRO A 34 -1.33 5.64 7.43
C PRO A 34 -1.55 6.01 8.91
N PRO A 35 -1.33 7.26 9.31
CA PRO A 35 -1.62 7.70 10.66
C PRO A 35 -3.12 7.60 10.96
N MET A 36 -3.48 6.94 12.06
CA MET A 36 -4.88 6.70 12.46
C MET A 36 -5.63 7.97 12.90
N PHE A 37 -4.90 9.04 13.24
CA PHE A 37 -5.42 10.23 13.91
C PHE A 37 -4.84 11.54 13.34
N VAL A 38 -4.94 11.74 12.03
CA VAL A 38 -4.66 13.05 11.42
C VAL A 38 -5.93 13.90 11.44
N GLU A 39 -5.76 15.21 11.65
CA GLU A 39 -6.82 16.17 11.32
C GLU A 39 -7.19 15.96 9.86
N LYS A 40 -8.45 15.56 9.64
CA LYS A 40 -8.96 15.35 8.29
C LYS A 40 -8.78 16.67 7.52
N PRO A 41 -8.23 16.64 6.29
CA PRO A 41 -8.14 17.83 5.47
C PRO A 41 -9.49 18.55 5.46
N PRO A 42 -9.52 19.89 5.48
CA PRO A 42 -10.76 20.65 5.43
C PRO A 42 -11.51 20.47 4.11
N GLU A 43 -11.02 19.64 3.19
CA GLU A 43 -11.74 19.20 2.01
C GLU A 43 -13.08 18.58 2.42
N GLN A 44 -14.12 19.38 2.23
CA GLN A 44 -15.48 18.91 2.27
C GLN A 44 -15.60 17.84 1.19
N SER A 45 -15.85 16.60 1.61
CA SER A 45 -16.18 15.50 0.68
C SER A 45 -17.18 16.01 -0.37
N PRO A 46 -16.93 15.76 -1.68
CA PRO A 46 -17.79 16.25 -2.76
C PRO A 46 -19.17 15.59 -2.76
N TYR A 47 -19.35 14.57 -1.91
CA TYR A 47 -20.61 13.93 -1.65
C TYR A 47 -20.80 13.65 -0.16
N GLN A 48 -22.05 13.57 0.27
CA GLN A 48 -22.45 12.98 1.55
C GLN A 48 -22.89 11.53 1.28
N LEU A 49 -22.30 10.58 2.00
CA LEU A 49 -22.62 9.16 1.90
C LEU A 49 -23.40 8.74 3.13
N ASN A 50 -24.61 8.22 2.94
CA ASN A 50 -25.43 7.58 3.97
C ASN A 50 -25.65 6.11 3.61
N GLY A 51 -26.01 5.27 4.58
CA GLY A 51 -26.34 3.87 4.31
C GLY A 51 -27.22 3.25 5.37
N LYS A 52 -28.01 2.24 4.97
CA LYS A 52 -28.84 1.44 5.88
C LYS A 52 -28.79 -0.04 5.51
N LEU A 53 -28.82 -0.91 6.51
CA LEU A 53 -28.99 -2.35 6.31
C LEU A 53 -30.46 -2.64 6.02
N ILE A 54 -30.70 -3.55 5.08
CA ILE A 54 -32.01 -4.09 4.77
C ILE A 54 -32.12 -5.39 5.53
N THR A 55 -33.07 -5.47 6.47
CA THR A 55 -33.26 -6.65 7.32
C THR A 55 -34.65 -7.24 7.15
N ASN A 56 -34.74 -8.57 7.26
CA ASN A 56 -35.98 -9.33 7.21
C ASN A 56 -36.57 -9.50 8.61
N GLN A 57 -37.84 -9.13 8.80
CA GLN A 57 -38.49 -9.19 10.12
C GLN A 57 -38.91 -10.61 10.55
N ARG A 58 -38.74 -11.62 9.71
CA ARG A 58 -39.10 -13.02 10.03
C ARG A 58 -38.00 -13.74 10.81
N GLU A 59 -36.79 -13.20 10.84
CA GLU A 59 -35.66 -13.75 11.62
C GLU A 59 -35.36 -12.87 12.83
N GLU A 60 -35.28 -13.49 14.01
CA GLU A 60 -35.00 -12.82 15.29
C GLU A 60 -33.50 -12.49 15.45
N ASP A 61 -32.63 -13.28 14.81
CA ASP A 61 -31.18 -13.07 14.83
C ASP A 61 -30.79 -11.90 13.92
N TYR A 62 -30.48 -10.73 14.49
CA TYR A 62 -30.14 -9.51 13.73
C TYR A 62 -29.08 -9.72 12.63
N TRP A 63 -28.03 -10.49 12.90
CA TRP A 63 -26.97 -10.73 11.92
C TRP A 63 -27.39 -11.65 10.78
N ARG A 64 -28.37 -12.53 11.02
CA ARG A 64 -28.90 -13.45 10.01
C ARG A 64 -30.08 -12.86 9.25
N SER A 65 -30.76 -11.89 9.83
CA SER A 65 -31.83 -11.16 9.17
C SER A 65 -31.34 -10.15 8.12
N VAL A 66 -30.03 -9.87 8.04
CA VAL A 66 -29.47 -8.96 7.02
C VAL A 66 -29.64 -9.56 5.63
N GLU A 67 -30.54 -8.97 4.85
CA GLU A 67 -30.83 -9.35 3.46
C GLU A 67 -30.01 -8.52 2.47
N GLY A 68 -29.58 -7.32 2.87
CA GLY A 68 -28.74 -6.47 2.03
C GLY A 68 -28.33 -5.15 2.68
N ALA A 69 -27.77 -4.27 1.87
CA ALA A 69 -27.37 -2.92 2.27
C ALA A 69 -27.69 -1.93 1.13
N GLU A 70 -28.15 -0.74 1.51
CA GLU A 70 -28.38 0.37 0.60
C GLU A 70 -27.39 1.49 0.91
N LEU A 71 -26.81 2.08 -0.15
CA LEU A 71 -25.96 3.27 -0.06
C LEU A 71 -26.65 4.43 -0.78
N GLN A 72 -26.67 5.60 -0.14
CA GLN A 72 -27.20 6.84 -0.69
C GLN A 72 -26.08 7.85 -0.81
N ILE A 73 -25.85 8.34 -2.02
CA ILE A 73 -24.78 9.28 -2.35
C ILE A 73 -25.42 10.59 -2.79
N GLU A 74 -25.22 11.66 -2.03
CA GLU A 74 -25.66 13.01 -2.37
C GLU A 74 -24.47 13.87 -2.76
N PHE A 75 -24.37 14.30 -4.02
CA PHE A 75 -23.31 15.19 -4.47
C PHE A 75 -23.59 16.63 -4.08
N LYS A 76 -22.61 17.29 -3.48
CA LYS A 76 -22.65 18.73 -3.19
C LYS A 76 -22.34 19.50 -4.48
N GLN A 77 -23.20 20.45 -4.85
CA GLN A 77 -22.98 21.37 -5.97
C GLN A 77 -22.20 22.61 -5.51
#